data_AF-A0A7K4ABV0-F1
#
_entry.id   AF-A0A7K4ABV0-F1
#
_cell.length_a   1.000
_cell.length_b   1.000
_cell.length_c   1.000
_cell.angle_alpha   90.00
_cell.angle_beta   90.00
_cell.angle_gamma   90.00
#
_symmetry.space_group_name_H-M   'P 1'
#
loop_
_entity.id
_entity.type
_entity.pdbx_description
1 polymer ?
#
loop_
_entity_poly.entity_id
_entity_poly.type
_entity_poly.pdbx_seq_one_letter_code
_entity_poly.pdbx_strand_id
1 'polypeptide(L)'
;MFENIAIPYYRWSRTQSDKVWLGSNFRVKLLKMGIDKAGSINKLGRVMGYKSRVHPGWSVRQMLIGKQPFPKDRLKMLAEFLDYPIEEIMNHQISPSLITMENTRKALETNDMLSFMPR
;
A
#
# COMPACT_ATOMS: atom_id res chain seq x y z
N MET A 1 11.44 33.75 31.51
CA MET A 1 11.58 33.77 30.04
C MET A 1 13.00 33.35 29.75
N PHE A 2 13.32 32.20 29.16
CA PHE A 2 12.70 31.51 28.04
C PHE A 2 12.62 30.00 28.32
N GLU A 3 11.46 29.40 28.05
CA GLU A 3 11.28 27.95 28.05
C GLU A 3 12.07 27.36 26.87
N ASN A 4 13.13 26.59 27.17
CA ASN A 4 13.76 25.73 26.19
C ASN A 4 12.84 24.54 25.94
N ILE A 5 11.85 24.74 25.06
CA ILE A 5 11.04 23.66 24.52
C ILE A 5 11.95 22.84 23.61
N ALA A 6 12.55 21.79 24.18
CA ALA A 6 13.19 20.74 23.43
C ALA A 6 12.13 20.05 22.57
N ILE A 7 12.01 20.49 21.32
CA ILE A 7 11.24 19.80 20.29
C ILE A 7 11.87 18.41 20.17
N PRO A 8 11.20 17.31 20.56
CA PRO A 8 11.79 16.01 20.39
C PRO A 8 11.88 15.78 18.89
N TYR A 9 13.11 15.76 18.38
CA TYR A 9 13.42 15.25 17.06
C TYR A 9 12.73 13.89 16.96
N TYR A 10 11.65 13.84 16.18
CA TYR A 10 11.05 12.58 15.74
C TYR A 10 12.17 11.77 15.11
N ARG A 11 12.74 10.89 15.92
CA ARG A 11 13.66 9.85 15.51
C ARG A 11 12.81 8.98 14.62
N TRP A 12 12.81 9.29 13.32
CA TRP A 12 12.49 8.36 12.26
C TRP A 12 13.51 7.25 12.42
N SER A 13 13.23 6.33 13.35
CA SER A 13 13.79 5.02 13.34
C SER A 13 13.59 4.55 11.92
N ARG A 14 14.69 4.38 11.20
CA ARG A 14 14.76 3.54 10.01
C ARG A 14 14.48 2.10 10.47
N THR A 15 13.30 1.86 11.03
CA THR A 15 12.73 0.54 11.20
C THR A 15 12.75 -0.05 9.81
N GLN A 16 13.57 -1.07 9.67
CA GLN A 16 13.56 -1.94 8.51
C GLN A 16 12.11 -2.44 8.41
N SER A 17 11.32 -1.78 7.56
CA SER A 17 9.88 -2.03 7.52
C SER A 17 9.70 -3.47 7.09
N ASP A 18 9.10 -4.30 7.93
CA ASP A 18 8.63 -5.63 7.52
C ASP A 18 7.91 -5.47 6.18
N LYS A 19 8.40 -6.16 5.15
CA LYS A 19 7.83 -6.11 3.81
C LYS A 19 6.79 -7.23 3.71
N VAL A 20 5.55 -6.87 3.42
CA VAL A 20 4.42 -7.80 3.33
C VAL A 20 4.03 -7.98 1.87
N TRP A 21 4.01 -9.23 1.42
CA TRP A 21 3.45 -9.60 0.12
C TRP A 21 2.08 -10.21 0.33
N LEU A 22 1.08 -9.71 -0.38
CA LEU A 22 -0.29 -10.21 -0.32
C LEU A 22 -0.65 -10.94 -1.61
N GLY A 23 -1.50 -11.96 -1.50
CA GLY A 23 -2.03 -12.72 -2.64
C GLY A 23 -2.63 -11.80 -3.71
N SER A 24 -2.35 -12.07 -4.99
CA SER A 24 -2.65 -11.13 -6.09
C SER A 24 -4.11 -10.65 -6.13
N ASN A 25 -5.08 -11.56 -5.98
CA ASN A 25 -6.49 -11.17 -5.99
C ASN A 25 -6.86 -10.28 -4.79
N PHE A 26 -6.49 -10.71 -3.58
CA PHE A 26 -6.76 -9.94 -2.36
C PHE A 26 -6.06 -8.58 -2.38
N ARG A 27 -4.79 -8.54 -2.80
CA ARG A 27 -3.99 -7.32 -2.97
C ARG A 27 -4.69 -6.31 -3.88
N VAL A 28 -5.11 -6.76 -5.06
CA VAL A 28 -5.79 -5.88 -6.04
C VAL A 28 -7.12 -5.39 -5.47
N LYS A 29 -7.93 -6.28 -4.88
CA LYS A 29 -9.20 -5.92 -4.24
C LYS A 29 -9.01 -4.88 -3.14
N LEU A 30 -8.08 -5.10 -2.21
CA LEU A 30 -7.77 -4.20 -1.11
C LEU A 30 -7.35 -2.81 -1.60
N LEU A 31 -6.45 -2.77 -2.59
CA LEU A 31 -6.01 -1.50 -3.17
C LEU A 31 -7.10 -0.81 -3.98
N LYS A 32 -7.97 -1.55 -4.68
CA LYS A 32 -9.15 -1.00 -5.35
C LYS A 32 -10.08 -0.33 -4.33
N MET A 33 -10.43 -1.01 -3.25
CA MET A 33 -11.23 -0.43 -2.16
C MET A 33 -10.61 0.87 -1.62
N GLY A 34 -9.28 0.87 -1.42
CA GLY A 34 -8.56 2.08 -1.00
C GLY A 34 -8.62 3.21 -2.03
N ILE A 35 -8.47 2.89 -3.32
CA ILE A 35 -8.51 3.87 -4.41
C ILE A 35 -9.90 4.47 -4.52
N ASP A 36 -10.93 3.63 -4.45
CA ASP A 36 -12.34 4.02 -4.52
C ASP A 36 -12.71 4.91 -3.33
N LYS A 37 -12.39 4.50 -2.09
CA LYS A 37 -12.64 5.29 -0.87
C LYS A 37 -11.88 6.62 -0.89
N ALA A 38 -10.64 6.64 -1.37
CA ALA A 38 -9.85 7.88 -1.49
C ALA A 38 -10.23 8.74 -2.70
N GLY A 39 -10.95 8.20 -3.69
CA GLY A 39 -11.33 8.82 -4.95
C GLY A 39 -10.21 8.94 -5.99
N SER A 40 -9.00 8.44 -5.72
CA SER A 40 -7.92 8.28 -6.73
C SER A 40 -6.70 7.57 -6.12
N ILE A 41 -5.85 6.99 -6.99
CA ILE A 41 -4.58 6.39 -6.57
C ILE A 41 -3.61 7.38 -5.91
N ASN A 42 -3.65 8.65 -6.33
CA ASN A 42 -2.80 9.70 -5.75
C ASN A 42 -3.26 10.10 -4.35
N LYS A 43 -4.58 10.24 -4.14
CA LYS A 43 -5.15 10.49 -2.81
C LYS A 43 -4.88 9.30 -1.88
N LEU A 44 -5.03 8.05 -2.36
CA LEU A 44 -4.64 6.88 -1.57
C LEU A 44 -3.16 6.89 -1.19
N GLY A 45 -2.28 7.28 -2.13
CA GLY A 45 -0.87 7.45 -1.83
C GLY A 45 -0.60 8.43 -0.68
N ARG A 46 -1.35 9.54 -0.61
CA ARG A 46 -1.27 10.51 0.50
C ARG A 46 -1.78 9.93 1.82
N VAL A 47 -2.90 9.21 1.79
CA VAL A 47 -3.47 8.51 2.95
C VAL A 47 -2.46 7.53 3.53
N MET A 48 -1.81 6.73 2.68
CA MET A 48 -0.74 5.83 3.09
C MET A 48 0.54 6.58 3.50
N GLY A 49 0.56 7.91 3.49
CA GLY A 49 1.66 8.76 3.95
C GLY A 49 2.85 8.87 3.00
N TYR A 50 2.65 8.61 1.69
CA TYR A 50 3.64 8.92 0.67
C TYR A 50 3.68 10.43 0.38
N LYS A 51 4.88 11.01 0.50
CA LYS A 51 5.09 12.48 0.45
C LYS A 51 5.52 13.03 -0.91
N SER A 52 5.73 12.18 -1.93
CA SER A 52 6.15 12.63 -3.28
C SER A 52 5.27 13.77 -3.80
N ARG A 53 5.88 14.89 -4.22
CA ARG A 53 5.15 16.04 -4.78
C ARG A 53 4.64 15.76 -6.20
N VAL A 54 5.34 14.90 -6.93
CA VAL A 54 5.07 14.64 -8.36
C VAL A 54 4.14 13.44 -8.55
N HIS A 55 4.42 12.32 -7.87
CA HIS A 55 3.66 11.07 -8.06
C HIS A 55 3.40 10.34 -6.72
N PRO A 56 2.50 10.84 -5.87
CA PRO A 56 2.20 10.22 -4.58
C PRO A 56 1.60 8.81 -4.71
N GLY A 57 0.90 8.50 -5.81
CA GLY A 57 0.34 7.17 -6.09
C GLY A 57 1.33 6.16 -6.69
N TRP A 58 2.61 6.52 -6.92
CA TRP A 58 3.55 5.63 -7.61
C TRP A 58 3.77 4.31 -6.89
N SER A 59 4.09 4.34 -5.58
CA SER A 59 4.28 3.12 -4.79
C SER A 59 3.00 2.28 -4.74
N VAL A 60 1.84 2.92 -4.64
CA VAL A 60 0.53 2.24 -4.71
C VAL A 60 0.38 1.50 -6.02
N ARG A 61 0.74 2.14 -7.15
CA ARG A 61 0.73 1.49 -8.47
C ARG A 61 1.67 0.30 -8.51
N GLN A 62 2.88 0.42 -7.98
CA GLN A 62 3.85 -0.68 -7.96
C GLN A 62 3.38 -1.87 -7.10
N MET A 63 2.73 -1.60 -5.97
CA MET A 63 2.10 -2.64 -5.14
C MET A 63 0.94 -3.30 -5.89
N LEU A 64 0.08 -2.52 -6.53
CA LEU A 64 -1.06 -3.00 -7.32
C LEU A 64 -0.62 -4.03 -8.39
N ILE A 65 0.40 -3.68 -9.17
CA ILE A 65 0.94 -4.54 -10.24
C ILE A 65 1.94 -5.60 -9.74
N GLY A 66 2.04 -5.81 -8.43
CA GLY A 66 2.86 -6.88 -7.85
C GLY A 66 4.37 -6.70 -8.00
N LYS A 67 4.85 -5.49 -8.29
CA LYS A 67 6.29 -5.17 -8.38
C LYS A 67 6.92 -4.81 -7.04
N GLN A 68 6.12 -4.41 -6.05
CA GLN A 68 6.60 -4.04 -4.73
C GLN A 68 5.72 -4.64 -3.62
N PRO A 69 6.32 -5.05 -2.49
CA PRO A 69 5.57 -5.37 -1.28
C PRO A 69 5.07 -4.10 -0.59
N PHE A 70 4.14 -4.29 0.34
CA PHE A 70 3.75 -3.23 1.26
C PHE A 70 4.79 -3.09 2.38
N PRO A 71 5.26 -1.88 2.70
CA PRO A 71 5.83 -1.62 4.01
C PRO A 71 4.73 -1.79 5.07
N LYS A 72 4.97 -2.58 6.12
CA LYS A 72 3.96 -2.92 7.14
C LYS A 72 3.26 -1.71 7.76
N ASP A 73 3.99 -0.64 8.07
CA ASP A 73 3.40 0.59 8.62
C ASP A 73 2.43 1.26 7.63
N ARG A 74 2.73 1.18 6.33
CA ARG A 74 1.87 1.71 5.26
C ARG A 74 0.64 0.83 5.06
N LEU A 75 0.80 -0.49 5.25
CA LEU A 75 -0.31 -1.43 5.23
C LEU A 75 -1.26 -1.20 6.41
N LYS A 76 -0.73 -0.91 7.61
CA LYS A 76 -1.52 -0.50 8.78
C LYS A 76 -2.31 0.78 8.52
N MET A 77 -1.68 1.80 7.95
CA MET A 77 -2.39 3.04 7.56
C MET A 77 -3.51 2.77 6.55
N LEU A 78 -3.31 1.86 5.60
CA LEU A 78 -4.35 1.44 4.66
C LEU A 78 -5.49 0.68 5.36
N ALA A 79 -5.15 -0.22 6.28
CA ALA A 79 -6.10 -0.99 7.08
C ALA A 79 -6.99 -0.07 7.92
N GLU A 80 -6.38 0.85 8.68
CA GLU A 80 -7.07 1.89 9.45
C GLU A 80 -7.96 2.76 8.56
N PHE A 81 -7.43 3.24 7.42
CA PHE A 81 -8.22 4.06 6.50
C PHE A 81 -9.44 3.32 5.93
N LEU A 82 -9.35 2.00 5.76
CA LEU A 82 -10.44 1.17 5.26
C LEU A 82 -11.38 0.66 6.35
N ASP A 83 -11.09 0.94 7.63
CA ASP A 83 -11.76 0.31 8.77
C ASP A 83 -11.70 -1.24 8.68
N TYR A 84 -10.59 -1.77 8.17
CA TYR A 84 -10.37 -3.19 7.92
C TYR A 84 -9.34 -3.75 8.92
N PRO A 85 -9.62 -4.84 9.67
CA PRO A 85 -8.67 -5.40 10.63
C PRO A 85 -7.35 -5.81 9.99
N ILE A 86 -6.23 -5.38 10.59
CA ILE A 86 -4.91 -5.69 10.02
C ILE A 86 -4.62 -7.19 10.08
N GLU A 87 -5.10 -7.88 11.11
CA GLU A 87 -4.94 -9.33 11.29
C GLU A 87 -5.56 -10.11 10.14
N GLU A 88 -6.74 -9.72 9.68
CA GLU A 88 -7.40 -10.33 8.52
C GLU A 88 -6.61 -10.10 7.23
N ILE A 89 -6.08 -8.89 7.03
CA ILE A 89 -5.21 -8.60 5.88
C ILE A 89 -3.96 -9.49 5.91
N MET A 90 -3.38 -9.70 7.09
CA MET A 90 -2.17 -10.51 7.27
C MET A 90 -2.41 -12.00 7.00
N ASN A 91 -3.64 -12.51 7.15
CA ASN A 91 -4.00 -13.89 6.77
C ASN A 91 -3.85 -14.14 5.25
N HIS A 92 -3.76 -13.08 4.43
CA HIS A 92 -3.53 -13.17 3.00
C HIS A 92 -2.07 -12.99 2.59
N GLN A 93 -1.14 -13.01 3.56
CA GLN A 93 0.29 -12.93 3.29
C GLN A 93 0.78 -14.18 2.55
N ILE A 94 1.63 -13.98 1.54
CA ILE A 94 2.22 -15.05 0.73
C ILE A 94 3.72 -14.82 0.51
N SER A 95 4.41 -15.86 0.02
CA SER A 95 5.78 -15.71 -0.50
C SER A 95 5.81 -14.88 -1.79
N PRO A 96 6.80 -13.98 -1.98
CA PRO A 96 6.98 -13.25 -3.23
C PRO A 96 7.07 -14.15 -4.47
N SER A 97 7.62 -15.36 -4.34
CA SER A 97 7.76 -16.31 -5.46
C SER A 97 6.42 -16.75 -6.07
N LEU A 98 5.32 -16.58 -5.34
CA LEU A 98 3.98 -16.91 -5.80
C LEU A 98 3.31 -15.77 -6.56
N ILE A 99 3.92 -14.59 -6.65
CA ILE A 99 3.39 -13.45 -7.41
C ILE A 99 3.96 -13.51 -8.83
N THR A 100 3.07 -13.70 -9.80
CA THR A 100 3.44 -13.79 -11.21
C THR A 100 2.73 -12.71 -12.01
N MET A 101 3.26 -12.40 -13.20
CA MET A 101 2.59 -11.49 -14.13
C MET A 101 1.22 -12.03 -14.54
N GLU A 102 1.10 -13.34 -14.68
CA GLU A 102 -0.14 -14.00 -15.08
C GLU A 102 -1.22 -13.89 -14.00
N ASN A 103 -0.91 -14.24 -12.76
CA ASN A 103 -1.90 -14.12 -11.68
C ASN A 103 -2.22 -12.66 -11.31
N THR A 104 -1.27 -11.74 -11.54
CA THR A 104 -1.51 -10.30 -11.38
C THR A 104 -2.44 -9.79 -12.48
N ARG A 105 -2.25 -10.20 -13.74
CA ARG A 105 -3.15 -9.86 -14.85
C ARG A 105 -4.58 -10.34 -14.57
N LYS A 106 -4.74 -11.61 -14.21
CA LYS A 106 -6.05 -12.19 -13.85
C LYS A 106 -6.71 -11.44 -12.70
N ALA A 107 -5.96 -11.14 -11.64
CA ALA A 107 -6.48 -10.37 -10.51
C ALA A 107 -6.93 -8.96 -10.91
N LEU A 108 -6.16 -8.26 -11.77
CA LEU A 108 -6.55 -6.95 -12.28
C LEU A 108 -7.81 -7.03 -13.14
N GLU A 109 -7.93 -8.04 -14.00
CA GLU A 109 -9.13 -8.27 -14.82
C GLU A 109 -10.37 -8.54 -13.96
N THR A 110 -10.29 -9.47 -13.00
CA THR A 110 -11.41 -9.81 -12.09
C THR A 110 -11.90 -8.63 -11.26
N ASN A 111 -11.07 -7.61 -11.06
CA ASN A 111 -11.42 -6.44 -10.26
C ASN A 111 -11.68 -5.18 -11.10
N ASP A 112 -11.78 -5.28 -12.43
CA ASP A 112 -11.98 -4.15 -13.37
C ASP A 112 -10.83 -3.12 -13.35
N MET A 113 -9.62 -3.57 -13.07
CA MET A 113 -8.40 -2.76 -12.89
C MET A 113 -7.34 -3.02 -13.99
N LEU A 114 -7.72 -3.67 -15.09
CA LEU A 114 -6.79 -4.09 -16.15
C LEU A 114 -6.02 -2.92 -16.79
N SER A 115 -6.58 -1.70 -16.76
CA SER A 115 -5.94 -0.48 -17.24
C SER A 115 -4.62 -0.14 -16.52
N PHE A 116 -4.37 -0.70 -15.33
CA PHE A 116 -3.11 -0.54 -14.60
C PHE A 116 -2.00 -1.47 -15.08
N MET A 117 -2.33 -2.49 -15.88
CA MET A 117 -1.34 -3.43 -16.40
C MET A 117 -0.30 -2.67 -17.24
N PRO A 118 1.01 -2.90 -17.02
CA PRO A 118 2.04 -2.37 -17.89
C PRO A 118 1.81 -2.84 -19.33
N ARG A 119 1.93 -1.92 -20.29
CA ARG A 119 1.94 -2.24 -21.73
C ARG A 119 3.23 -2.95 -22.10
#